data_AF-A0A101IKA3-F1
#
_entry.id   AF-A0A101IKA3-F1
#
_cell.length_a   1.000
_cell.length_b   1.000
_cell.length_c   1.000
_cell.angle_alpha   90.00
_cell.angle_beta   90.00
_cell.angle_gamma   90.00
#
_symmetry.space_group_name_H-M   'P 1'
#
loop_
_entity.id
_entity.type
_entity.pdbx_description
1 polymer ?
#
loop_
_entity_poly.entity_id
_entity_poly.type
_entity_poly.pdbx_seq_one_letter_code
_entity_poly.pdbx_strand_id
1 'polypeptide(L)' 'MKLTLNNNNQLVKFEDNSITTIGNYFLHHNEELNSFRADKLTTIGNYFLYCNKKLNSFRADKLT' A
#
# COMPACT_ATOMS: atom_id res chain seq x y z
N MET A 1 4.19 0.76 -11.28
CA MET A 1 4.54 1.12 -9.90
C MET A 1 5.17 2.51 -9.79
N LYS A 2 4.76 3.29 -8.80
CA LYS A 2 5.41 4.52 -8.33
C LYS A 2 5.49 4.49 -6.80
N LEU A 3 6.68 4.79 -6.27
CA LEU A 3 6.95 4.88 -4.84
C LEU A 3 7.37 6.31 -4.50
N THR A 4 7.02 6.80 -3.32
CA THR A 4 7.52 8.08 -2.79
C THR A 4 8.06 7.86 -1.39
N LEU A 5 9.28 8.33 -1.16
CA LEU A 5 9.96 8.26 0.14
C LEU A 5 10.00 9.64 0.80
N ASN A 6 10.06 9.69 2.13
CA ASN A 6 10.41 10.89 2.88
C ASN A 6 11.96 11.05 2.99
N ASN A 7 12.42 12.11 3.66
CA ASN A 7 13.84 12.39 3.87
C ASN A 7 14.59 11.30 4.65
N ASN A 8 13.86 10.44 5.38
CA ASN A 8 14.41 9.32 6.13
C ASN A 8 14.36 8.00 5.33
N ASN A 9 14.12 8.07 4.02
CA ASN A 9 13.94 6.91 3.13
C ASN A 9 12.79 5.97 3.53
N GLN A 10 11.80 6.45 4.28
CA GLN A 10 10.60 5.68 4.63
C GLN A 10 9.54 5.86 3.54
N LEU A 11 8.85 4.79 3.19
CA LEU A 11 7.84 4.81 2.13
C LEU A 11 6.56 5.51 2.62
N VAL A 12 6.24 6.63 1.99
CA VAL A 12 5.07 7.45 2.33
C VAL A 12 3.92 7.31 1.34
N LYS A 13 4.19 6.94 0.08
CA LYS A 13 3.14 6.69 -0.93
C LYS A 13 3.46 5.49 -1.80
N PHE A 14 2.46 4.64 -2.00
CA PHE A 14 2.46 3.55 -2.96
C PHE A 14 1.36 3.76 -4.00
N GLU A 15 1.71 3.73 -5.29
CA GLU A 15 0.74 3.78 -6.39
C GLU A 15 1.08 2.76 -7.48
N ASP A 16 0.15 1.85 -7.78
CA ASP A 16 0.29 0.92 -8.89
C ASP A 16 -1.06 0.58 -9.56
N ASN A 17 -1.28 1.09 -10.77
CA ASN A 17 -2.53 0.85 -11.52
C ASN A 17 -2.53 -0.47 -12.33
N SER A 18 -1.53 -1.33 -12.14
CA SER A 18 -1.36 -2.61 -12.84
C SER A 18 -1.34 -3.82 -11.91
N ILE A 19 -1.01 -3.65 -10.63
CA ILE A 19 -0.96 -4.75 -9.68
C ILE A 19 -2.35 -5.35 -9.44
N THR A 20 -2.46 -6.66 -9.53
CA THR A 20 -3.71 -7.42 -9.30
C THR A 20 -3.64 -8.25 -8.03
N THR A 21 -2.45 -8.66 -7.60
CA THR A 21 -2.24 -9.50 -6.43
C THR A 21 -1.14 -8.94 -5.55
N ILE A 22 -1.39 -8.87 -4.25
CA ILE A 22 -0.40 -8.57 -3.22
C ILE A 22 -0.29 -9.77 -2.27
N GLY A 23 0.94 -10.14 -1.93
CA GLY A 23 1.22 -11.25 -1.00
C GLY A 23 1.05 -10.90 0.48
N ASN A 24 1.30 -11.88 1.34
CA ASN A 24 1.29 -11.70 2.80
C ASN A 24 2.36 -10.68 3.24
N TYR A 25 2.06 -9.90 4.29
CA TYR A 25 2.97 -8.95 4.94
C TYR A 25 3.58 -7.87 4.04
N PHE A 26 3.06 -7.68 2.83
CA PHE A 26 3.41 -6.50 2.03
C PHE A 26 3.12 -5.24 2.85
N LEU A 27 4.00 -4.24 2.84
CA LEU A 27 3.89 -3.00 3.65
C LEU A 27 3.53 -3.20 5.14
N HIS A 28 3.84 -4.36 5.72
CA HIS A 28 3.68 -4.65 7.13
C HIS A 28 4.52 -3.70 7.99
N HIS A 29 3.92 -3.09 9.02
CA HIS A 29 4.55 -2.08 9.89
C HIS A 29 5.12 -0.83 9.18
N ASN A 30 4.59 -0.44 8.02
CA ASN A 30 4.97 0.84 7.43
C ASN A 30 4.19 2.00 8.07
N GLU A 31 4.64 2.44 9.26
CA GLU A 31 3.94 3.47 10.04
C GLU A 31 3.86 4.84 9.34
N GLU A 32 4.71 5.10 8.33
CA GLU A 32 4.77 6.36 7.58
C GLU A 32 3.93 6.39 6.30
N LEU A 33 3.37 5.26 5.88
CA LEU A 33 2.54 5.21 4.69
C LEU A 33 1.33 6.13 4.87
N ASN A 34 1.20 7.15 4.04
CA ASN A 34 0.03 8.03 4.03
C ASN A 34 -0.96 7.68 2.92
N SER A 35 -0.49 7.21 1.76
CA SER A 35 -1.34 6.94 0.61
C SER A 35 -1.02 5.59 -0.02
N PHE A 36 -2.06 4.79 -0.23
CA PHE A 36 -2.01 3.57 -1.02
C PHE A 36 -3.04 3.64 -2.15
N ARG A 37 -2.60 3.42 -3.40
CA ARG A 37 -3.47 3.32 -4.56
C ARG A 37 -3.10 2.10 -5.41
N ALA A 38 -4.07 1.22 -5.65
CA ALA A 38 -3.95 0.12 -6.59
C ALA A 38 -5.30 -0.21 -7.23
N ASP A 39 -5.64 0.52 -8.30
CA ASP A 39 -6.99 0.48 -8.89
C ASP A 39 -7.37 -0.89 -9.47
N LYS A 40 -6.40 -1.74 -9.82
CA LYS A 40 -6.62 -3.10 -10.36
C LYS A 40 -6.42 -4.23 -9.34
N LEU A 41 -6.14 -3.90 -8.09
CA LEU A 41 -5.88 -4.89 -7.05
C LEU A 41 -7.16 -5.69 -6.77
N THR A 42 -7.09 -7.02 -6.91
CA THR A 42 -8.21 -7.94 -6.66
C THR A 42 -7.94 -8.90 -5.50
N THR A 43 -6.67 -9.19 -5.22
CA THR A 43 -6.29 -10.20 -4.22
C THR A 43 -5.23 -9.63 -3.28
N ILE A 44 -5.45 -9.78 -1.96
CA ILE A 44 -4.48 -9.43 -0.92
C ILE A 44 -4.15 -10.63 -0.05
N GLY A 45 -2.90 -10.70 0.42
CA GLY A 45 -2.47 -11.62 1.45
C GLY A 45 -2.74 -11.07 2.86
N ASN A 46 -2.52 -11.95 3.84
CA ASN A 46 -2.64 -11.61 5.26
C ASN A 46 -1.67 -10.48 5.65
N TYR A 47 -2.12 -9.59 6.53
CA TYR A 47 -1.31 -8.50 7.11
C TYR A 47 -0.75 -7.45 6.11
N PHE A 48 -1.32 -7.33 4.90
CA PHE A 48 -0.93 -6.39 3.82
C PHE A 48 -0.84 -4.89 4.22
N LEU A 49 -1.53 -4.42 5.25
CA LEU A 49 -1.37 -3.04 5.74
C LEU A 49 -1.38 -2.98 7.27
N TYR A 50 -1.04 -4.09 7.91
CA TYR A 50 -1.04 -4.15 9.37
C TYR A 50 -0.02 -3.15 9.94
N CYS A 51 -0.42 -2.43 10.99
CA CYS A 51 0.33 -1.35 11.62
C CYS A 51 0.75 -0.17 10.70
N ASN A 52 -0.06 0.19 9.71
CA ASN A 52 0.14 1.43 8.93
C ASN A 52 -0.62 2.61 9.57
N LYS A 53 -0.09 3.13 10.68
CA LYS A 53 -0.79 4.08 11.56
C LYS A 53 -1.12 5.45 10.93
N LYS A 54 -0.36 5.88 9.91
CA LYS A 54 -0.54 7.18 9.24
C LYS A 54 -1.30 7.10 7.92
N LEU A 55 -1.87 5.94 7.56
CA LEU A 55 -2.59 5.75 6.31
C LEU A 55 -3.86 6.60 6.30
N ASN A 56 -3.89 7.61 5.43
CA ASN A 56 -5.00 8.56 5.32
C ASN A 56 -5.82 8.37 4.04
N SER A 57 -5.23 7.75 3.01
CA SER A 57 -5.85 7.54 1.71
C SER A 57 -5.59 6.12 1.25
N PHE A 58 -6.67 5.37 1.04
CA PHE A 58 -6.64 4.01 0.50
C PHE A 58 -7.58 3.93 -0.70
N ARG A 59 -7.06 3.47 -1.84
CA ARG A 59 -7.85 3.22 -3.05
C ARG A 59 -7.48 1.88 -3.66
N ALA A 60 -8.45 0.97 -3.74
CA ALA A 60 -8.32 -0.32 -4.40
C ALA A 60 -9.68 -0.74 -4.97
N ASP A 61 -10.07 -0.11 -6.09
CA ASP A 61 -11.45 -0.15 -6.60
C ASP A 61 -11.96 -1.55 -7.00
N LYS A 62 -11.05 -2.52 -7.18
CA LYS A 62 -11.36 -3.90 -7.57
C LYS A 62 -11.18 -4.91 -6.44
N LEU A 63 -10.79 -4.46 -5.25
CA LEU A 63 -10.59 -5.32 -4.11
C LEU A 63 -11.95 -5.59 -3.46
N THR A 64 -12.39 -6.85 -3.51
CA THR A 64 -13.67 -7.33 -2.99
C THR A 64 -13.50 -8.10 -1.70
#